data_AF-A0A329Z975-F1
#
_entry.id   AF-A0A329Z975-F1
#
_cell.length_a   1.000
_cell.length_b   1.000
_cell.length_c   1.000
_cell.angle_alpha   90.00
_cell.angle_beta   90.00
_cell.angle_gamma   90.00
#
_symmetry.space_group_name_H-M   'P 1'
#
loop_
_entity.id
_entity.type
_entity.pdbx_description
1 polymer ?
#
loop_
_entity_poly.entity_id
_entity_poly.type
_entity_poly.pdbx_seq_one_letter_code
_entity_poly.pdbx_strand_id
1 'polypeptide(L)'
;MTCIIGSDHAGRNLANEIVEFLAEFEPKEADLKIDSSLQIDSLQNKIKIIKFIPESGLKVDYPDFAKLVCEEVKKRNLESSKIQSQNTESKNLDSADLSGESPKLNAFGILVCGSGIGMEISANKCSGIRAANCVNEYMAKYARRHNNANVLCLGERIVGVGLGLDIVEAFLNAEFEGGRHEIRVDKINLLD
;
A
#
# COMPACT_ATOMS: atom_id res chain seq x y z
N MET A 1 -4.76 7.78 5.37
CA MET A 1 -3.87 6.73 4.80
C MET A 1 -2.41 7.13 5.03
N THR A 2 -1.52 6.16 5.25
CA THR A 2 -0.06 6.38 5.30
C THR A 2 0.62 5.64 4.15
N CYS A 3 1.51 6.30 3.41
CA CYS A 3 2.40 5.66 2.44
C CYS A 3 3.84 5.66 2.97
N ILE A 4 4.48 4.50 2.95
CA ILE A 4 5.88 4.32 3.32
C ILE A 4 6.65 4.01 2.05
N ILE A 5 7.52 4.91 1.61
CA ILE A 5 8.30 4.75 0.39
C ILE A 5 9.76 4.45 0.71
N GLY A 6 10.33 3.46 0.04
CA GLY A 6 11.73 3.07 0.15
C GLY A 6 12.40 2.91 -1.21
N SER A 7 13.69 3.21 -1.28
CA SER A 7 14.47 3.00 -2.49
C SER A 7 15.91 2.62 -2.20
N ASP A 8 16.54 1.89 -3.11
CA ASP A 8 18.00 1.87 -3.19
C ASP A 8 18.51 3.05 -4.02
N HIS A 9 19.81 3.09 -4.28
CA HIS A 9 20.43 4.14 -5.08
C HIS A 9 19.99 4.14 -6.56
N ALA A 10 19.50 3.01 -7.09
CA ALA A 10 19.11 2.85 -8.48
C ALA A 10 17.64 3.22 -8.76
N GLY A 11 16.77 3.20 -7.75
CA GLY A 11 15.36 3.63 -7.84
C GLY A 11 15.09 5.05 -7.32
N ARG A 12 16.15 5.79 -6.96
CA ARG A 12 16.04 7.03 -6.18
C ARG A 12 15.25 8.12 -6.91
N ASN A 13 15.38 8.26 -8.22
CA ASN A 13 14.74 9.37 -8.92
C ASN A 13 13.24 9.12 -8.99
N LEU A 14 12.82 7.92 -9.43
CA LEU A 14 11.41 7.57 -9.50
C LEU A 14 10.76 7.61 -8.10
N ALA A 15 11.47 7.18 -7.05
CA ALA A 15 10.96 7.29 -5.69
C ALA A 15 10.70 8.74 -5.25
N ASN A 16 11.54 9.71 -5.66
CA ASN A 16 11.30 11.12 -5.37
C ASN A 16 10.13 11.69 -6.17
N GLU A 17 9.99 11.34 -7.46
CA GLU A 17 8.82 11.73 -8.25
C GLU A 17 7.50 11.21 -7.64
N ILE A 18 7.50 9.97 -7.15
CA ILE A 18 6.35 9.39 -6.44
C ILE A 18 6.06 10.16 -5.15
N VAL A 19 7.08 10.58 -4.41
CA VAL A 19 6.90 11.40 -3.19
C VAL A 19 6.19 12.71 -3.50
N GLU A 20 6.59 13.41 -4.55
CA GLU A 20 5.96 14.67 -4.96
C GLU A 20 4.52 14.42 -5.40
N PHE A 21 4.30 13.39 -6.23
CA PHE A 21 2.95 12.96 -6.61
C PHE A 21 2.04 12.67 -5.41
N LEU A 22 2.53 11.91 -4.43
CA LEU A 22 1.76 11.57 -3.22
C LEU A 22 1.44 12.78 -2.33
N ALA A 23 2.21 13.87 -2.44
CA ALA A 23 1.94 15.09 -1.67
C ALA A 23 0.70 15.84 -2.16
N GLU A 24 0.33 15.64 -3.43
CA GLU A 24 -0.82 16.23 -4.13
C GLU A 24 -1.95 15.21 -4.38
N PHE A 25 -1.68 13.92 -4.18
CA PHE A 25 -2.65 12.86 -4.46
C PHE A 25 -3.88 12.89 -3.54
N GLU A 26 -5.04 12.88 -4.16
CA GLU A 26 -6.34 12.70 -3.49
C GLU A 26 -6.91 11.32 -3.84
N PRO A 27 -7.10 10.42 -2.85
CA PRO A 27 -7.73 9.12 -3.10
C PRO A 27 -9.13 9.34 -3.66
N LYS A 28 -9.53 8.55 -4.66
CA LYS A 28 -10.91 8.53 -5.13
C LYS A 28 -11.80 8.10 -3.96
N GLU A 29 -12.82 8.89 -3.64
CA GLU A 29 -13.85 8.43 -2.72
C GLU A 29 -14.41 7.11 -3.25
N ALA A 30 -14.54 6.11 -2.37
CA ALA A 30 -15.30 4.92 -2.71
C ALA A 30 -16.69 5.38 -3.14
N ASP A 31 -17.21 4.88 -4.27
CA ASP A 31 -18.56 5.17 -4.79
C ASP A 31 -19.64 4.77 -3.76
N LEU A 32 -19.76 5.54 -2.68
CA LEU A 32 -20.91 5.55 -1.80
C LEU A 32 -21.94 6.34 -2.59
N LYS A 33 -23.03 5.67 -2.98
CA LYS A 33 -24.25 6.34 -3.45
C LYS A 33 -24.80 7.19 -2.29
N ILE A 34 -24.24 8.37 -2.09
CA ILE A 34 -24.71 9.33 -1.09
C ILE A 34 -25.72 10.24 -1.78
N ASP A 35 -26.91 10.27 -1.20
CA ASP A 35 -28.01 11.17 -1.55
C ASP A 35 -27.50 12.63 -1.62
N SER A 36 -27.87 13.35 -2.68
CA SER A 36 -27.25 14.60 -3.16
C SER A 36 -27.55 15.83 -2.30
N SER A 37 -27.64 15.71 -0.98
CA SER A 37 -28.09 16.79 -0.08
C SER A 37 -27.17 17.13 1.09
N LEU A 38 -25.99 16.50 1.21
CA LEU A 38 -25.01 16.84 2.25
C LEU A 38 -23.70 17.32 1.62
N GLN A 39 -23.54 18.64 1.54
CA GLN A 39 -22.21 19.26 1.39
C GLN A 39 -21.43 18.99 2.67
N ILE A 40 -20.57 17.98 2.63
CA ILE A 40 -19.54 17.78 3.66
C ILE A 40 -18.35 18.61 3.18
N ASP A 41 -18.02 19.67 3.93
CA ASP A 41 -16.76 20.40 3.75
C ASP A 41 -15.61 19.37 3.74
N SER A 42 -14.93 19.26 2.60
CA SER A 42 -13.86 18.29 2.39
C SER A 42 -12.67 18.65 3.29
N LEU A 43 -12.61 18.08 4.48
CA LEU A 43 -11.37 17.98 5.24
C LEU A 43 -10.38 17.24 4.35
N GLN A 44 -9.46 17.99 3.72
CA GLN A 44 -8.40 17.46 2.86
C GLN A 44 -7.67 16.33 3.58
N ASN A 45 -8.01 15.08 3.27
CA ASN A 45 -7.40 13.89 3.86
C ASN A 45 -6.01 13.69 3.27
N LYS A 46 -5.07 14.56 3.62
CA LYS A 46 -3.69 14.51 3.13
C LYS A 46 -3.01 13.21 3.56
N ILE A 47 -2.41 12.50 2.60
CA ILE A 47 -1.67 11.26 2.88
C ILE A 47 -0.45 11.58 3.74
N LYS A 48 -0.23 10.78 4.79
CA LYS A 48 1.02 10.82 5.55
C LYS A 48 2.09 10.04 4.79
N ILE A 49 3.23 10.67 4.50
CA ILE A 49 4.34 10.04 3.77
C ILE A 49 5.52 9.81 4.72
N ILE A 50 6.10 8.60 4.71
CA ILE A 50 7.35 8.24 5.39
C ILE A 50 8.34 7.78 4.33
N LYS A 51 9.56 8.32 4.37
CA LYS A 51 10.55 8.15 3.30
C LYS A 51 11.81 7.46 3.84
N PHE A 52 12.22 6.39 3.17
CA PHE A 52 13.51 5.72 3.32
C PHE A 52 14.22 5.78 1.96
N ILE A 53 14.75 6.95 1.61
CA ILE A 53 15.43 7.17 0.33
C ILE A 53 16.86 7.61 0.65
N PRO A 54 17.90 6.95 0.10
CA PRO A 54 19.28 7.31 0.36
C PRO A 54 19.61 8.69 -0.23
N GLU A 55 20.58 9.38 0.39
CA GLU A 55 21.13 10.61 -0.14
C GLU A 55 21.75 10.40 -1.53
N SER A 56 21.79 11.47 -2.33
CA SER A 56 22.37 11.40 -3.67
C SER A 56 23.85 11.00 -3.61
N GLY A 57 24.24 10.06 -4.47
CA GLY A 57 25.61 9.53 -4.53
C GLY A 57 25.93 8.45 -3.50
N LEU A 58 25.07 8.21 -2.51
CA LEU A 58 25.25 7.12 -1.55
C LEU A 58 24.80 5.79 -2.16
N LYS A 59 25.71 4.81 -2.20
CA LYS A 59 25.37 3.42 -2.57
C LYS A 59 24.90 2.67 -1.33
N VAL A 60 23.76 2.00 -1.49
CA VAL A 60 23.11 1.20 -0.46
C VAL A 60 22.54 -0.08 -1.09
N ASP A 61 22.29 -1.08 -0.25
CA ASP A 61 21.74 -2.35 -0.66
C ASP A 61 20.21 -2.39 -0.49
N TYR A 62 19.51 -2.84 -1.53
CA TYR A 62 18.05 -2.87 -1.57
C TYR A 62 17.39 -3.70 -0.45
N PRO A 63 17.94 -4.82 0.06
CA PRO A 63 17.28 -5.60 1.10
C PRO A 63 17.09 -4.81 2.41
N ASP A 64 18.03 -3.95 2.77
CA ASP A 64 17.97 -3.15 4.01
C ASP A 64 16.79 -2.16 3.96
N PHE A 65 16.61 -1.51 2.81
CA PHE A 65 15.52 -0.56 2.60
C PHE A 65 14.17 -1.25 2.44
N ALA A 66 14.13 -2.42 1.79
CA ALA A 66 12.93 -3.26 1.76
C ALA A 66 12.48 -3.62 3.18
N LYS A 67 13.41 -4.02 4.04
CA LYS A 67 13.13 -4.36 5.45
C LYS A 67 12.56 -3.18 6.23
N LEU A 68 13.18 -1.99 6.14
CA LEU A 68 12.71 -0.78 6.82
C LEU A 68 11.25 -0.44 6.45
N VAL A 69 10.91 -0.51 5.16
CA VAL A 69 9.54 -0.28 4.70
C VAL A 69 8.59 -1.34 5.26
N CYS A 70 8.96 -2.62 5.19
CA CYS A 70 8.13 -3.72 5.67
C CYS A 70 7.82 -3.60 7.17
N GLU A 71 8.83 -3.29 7.99
CA GLU A 71 8.68 -3.11 9.42
C GLU A 71 7.72 -1.96 9.76
N GLU A 72 7.84 -0.83 9.06
CA GLU A 72 6.98 0.33 9.29
C GLU A 72 5.54 0.10 8.80
N VAL A 73 5.36 -0.57 7.64
CA VAL A 73 4.03 -0.99 7.14
C VAL A 73 3.33 -1.88 8.17
N LYS A 74 4.02 -2.90 8.69
CA LYS A 74 3.49 -3.81 9.71
C LYS A 74 3.11 -3.07 10.98
N LYS A 75 4.01 -2.24 11.49
CA LYS A 75 3.79 -1.44 12.69
C LYS A 75 2.50 -0.63 12.59
N ARG A 76 2.29 0.08 11.48
CA ARG A 76 1.12 0.94 11.29
C ARG A 76 -0.19 0.20 11.07
N ASN A 77 -0.14 -0.94 10.38
CA ASN A 77 -1.31 -1.78 10.23
C ASN A 77 -1.71 -2.43 11.57
N LEU A 78 -0.75 -2.84 12.40
CA LEU A 78 -1.02 -3.35 13.75
C LEU A 78 -1.61 -2.28 14.69
N GLU A 79 -1.05 -1.06 14.67
CA GLU A 79 -1.58 0.07 15.45
C GLU A 79 -3.03 0.40 15.06
N SER A 80 -3.35 0.33 13.77
CA SER A 80 -4.69 0.56 13.25
C SER A 80 -5.71 -0.49 13.74
N SER A 81 -5.33 -1.77 13.74
CA SER A 81 -6.19 -2.86 14.22
C SER A 81 -6.50 -2.76 15.73
N LYS A 82 -5.54 -2.28 16.54
CA LYS A 82 -5.74 -2.06 17.99
C LYS A 82 -6.74 -0.94 18.27
N ILE A 83 -6.68 0.15 17.50
CA ILE A 83 -7.62 1.27 17.65
C ILE A 83 -9.04 0.85 17.27
N GLN A 84 -9.19 0.05 16.20
CA GLN A 84 -10.50 -0.40 15.76
C GLN A 84 -11.17 -1.35 16.76
N SER A 85 -10.43 -2.27 17.37
CA SER A 85 -10.93 -3.20 18.39
C SER A 85 -11.36 -2.51 19.70
N GLN A 86 -10.68 -1.43 20.10
CA GLN A 86 -11.09 -0.63 21.27
C GLN A 86 -12.38 0.18 21.04
N ASN A 87 -12.68 0.55 19.79
CA ASN A 87 -13.88 1.30 19.45
C ASN A 87 -15.13 0.41 19.28
N THR A 88 -14.96 -0.89 18.98
CA THR A 88 -16.09 -1.83 18.84
C THR A 88 -16.71 -2.27 20.17
N GLU A 89 -15.96 -2.27 21.28
CA GLU A 89 -16.52 -2.62 22.60
C GLU A 89 -17.55 -1.59 23.13
N SER A 90 -17.70 -0.43 22.47
CA SER A 90 -18.70 0.59 22.80
C SER A 90 -19.94 0.60 21.89
N LYS A 91 -20.07 -0.34 20.94
CA LYS A 91 -21.28 -0.49 20.10
C LYS A 91 -22.00 -1.80 20.45
N ASN A 92 -23.21 -1.64 20.98
CA ASN A 92 -24.11 -2.70 21.46
C ASN A 92 -24.34 -3.84 20.46
N LEU A 93 -24.52 -5.04 21.03
CA LEU A 93 -25.17 -6.22 20.44
C LEU A 93 -26.43 -5.80 19.67
N ASP A 94 -26.43 -5.95 18.34
CA ASP A 94 -27.59 -6.40 17.57
C ASP A 94 -27.17 -6.72 16.12
N SER A 95 -27.57 -7.91 15.67
CA SER A 95 -27.33 -8.54 14.36
C SER A 95 -25.88 -8.98 14.04
N ALA A 96 -25.66 -10.29 14.15
CA ALA A 96 -24.48 -10.98 13.63
C ALA A 96 -24.52 -10.98 12.10
N ASP A 97 -23.91 -9.96 11.48
CA ASP A 97 -23.50 -10.04 10.09
C ASP A 97 -22.17 -10.81 10.05
N LEU A 98 -22.22 -12.05 9.57
CA LEU A 98 -21.06 -12.96 9.44
C LEU A 98 -20.19 -12.62 8.22
N SER A 99 -20.46 -11.52 7.50
CA SER A 99 -19.48 -10.91 6.60
C SER A 99 -18.51 -10.07 7.43
N GLY A 100 -17.58 -10.71 8.12
CA GLY A 100 -16.49 -10.00 8.79
C GLY A 100 -15.78 -9.12 7.77
N GLU A 101 -15.94 -7.80 7.87
CA GLU A 101 -15.22 -6.86 7.01
C GLU A 101 -13.72 -7.12 7.16
N SER A 102 -13.05 -7.44 6.05
CA SER A 102 -11.59 -7.59 6.05
C SER A 102 -10.95 -6.32 6.59
N PRO A 103 -9.95 -6.40 7.48
CA PRO A 103 -9.38 -5.23 8.13
C PRO A 103 -8.85 -4.25 7.09
N LYS A 104 -9.37 -3.01 7.13
CA LYS A 104 -8.96 -1.95 6.23
C LYS A 104 -7.49 -1.61 6.49
N LEU A 105 -6.64 -1.85 5.49
CA LEU A 105 -5.24 -1.45 5.55
C LEU A 105 -5.15 0.07 5.54
N ASN A 106 -4.46 0.64 6.53
CA ASN A 106 -4.26 2.07 6.66
C ASN A 106 -2.86 2.51 6.23
N ALA A 107 -1.94 1.55 6.05
CA ALA A 107 -0.58 1.77 5.62
C ALA A 107 -0.18 0.88 4.43
N PHE A 108 0.43 1.51 3.43
CA PHE A 108 0.95 0.86 2.22
C PHE A 108 2.43 1.15 2.04
N GLY A 109 3.18 0.16 1.55
CA GLY A 109 4.56 0.30 1.14
C GLY A 109 4.70 0.55 -0.36
N ILE A 110 5.67 1.38 -0.76
CA ILE A 110 6.12 1.53 -2.14
C ILE A 110 7.64 1.34 -2.13
N LEU A 111 8.14 0.40 -2.92
CA LEU A 111 9.56 0.10 -3.03
C LEU A 111 10.04 0.30 -4.45
N VAL A 112 11.16 0.99 -4.62
CA VAL A 112 11.74 1.25 -5.93
C VAL A 112 13.20 0.80 -5.95
N CYS A 113 13.58 0.05 -6.98
CA CYS A 113 15.00 -0.16 -7.30
C CYS A 113 15.18 -0.14 -8.82
N GLY A 114 16.31 -0.64 -9.33
CA GLY A 114 16.54 -0.71 -10.77
C GLY A 114 15.46 -1.51 -11.52
N SER A 115 15.11 -2.71 -11.06
CA SER A 115 14.13 -3.61 -11.71
C SER A 115 12.86 -3.88 -10.91
N GLY A 116 12.81 -3.45 -9.63
CA GLY A 116 11.74 -3.79 -8.68
C GLY A 116 11.82 -5.23 -8.11
N ILE A 117 12.43 -6.16 -8.84
CA ILE A 117 12.47 -7.60 -8.50
C ILE A 117 13.18 -7.86 -7.15
N GLY A 118 14.35 -7.25 -6.93
CA GLY A 118 15.11 -7.48 -5.69
C GLY A 118 14.35 -6.98 -4.45
N MET A 119 13.68 -5.84 -4.57
CA MET A 119 12.83 -5.27 -3.52
C MET A 119 11.64 -6.19 -3.22
N GLU A 120 10.94 -6.67 -4.26
CA GLU A 120 9.81 -7.60 -4.12
C GLU A 120 10.23 -8.90 -3.43
N ILE A 121 11.31 -9.54 -3.87
CA ILE A 121 11.81 -10.78 -3.28
C ILE A 121 12.14 -10.57 -1.80
N SER A 122 12.82 -9.47 -1.48
CA SER A 122 13.21 -9.15 -0.10
C SER A 122 12.00 -8.85 0.78
N ALA A 123 11.06 -8.06 0.28
CA ALA A 123 9.85 -7.66 1.01
C ALA A 123 8.95 -8.85 1.32
N ASN A 124 8.76 -9.77 0.36
CA ASN A 124 7.97 -10.99 0.57
C ASN A 124 8.61 -11.99 1.54
N LYS A 125 9.83 -11.77 2.03
CA LYS A 125 10.41 -12.52 3.16
C LYS A 125 10.00 -11.97 4.53
N CYS A 126 9.33 -10.82 4.58
CA CYS A 126 8.82 -10.25 5.81
C CYS A 126 7.39 -10.76 6.06
N SER A 127 7.19 -11.59 7.09
CA SER A 127 5.86 -12.15 7.39
C SER A 127 4.79 -11.05 7.48
N GLY A 128 3.62 -11.31 6.89
CA GLY A 128 2.50 -10.37 6.77
C GLY A 128 2.63 -9.34 5.65
N ILE A 129 3.72 -9.36 4.88
CA ILE A 129 3.89 -8.54 3.68
C ILE A 129 3.51 -9.35 2.44
N ARG A 130 2.75 -8.69 1.56
CA ARG A 130 2.43 -9.18 0.21
C ARG A 130 2.84 -8.07 -0.75
N ALA A 131 4.06 -8.21 -1.28
CA ALA A 131 4.66 -7.29 -2.23
C ALA A 131 4.44 -7.76 -3.67
N ALA A 132 4.13 -6.84 -4.57
CA ALA A 132 3.93 -7.13 -5.98
C ALA A 132 4.75 -6.18 -6.87
N ASN A 133 5.63 -6.72 -7.70
CA ASN A 133 6.35 -5.95 -8.72
C ASN A 133 5.45 -5.72 -9.94
N CYS A 134 5.06 -4.47 -10.19
CA CYS A 134 4.09 -4.12 -11.22
C CYS A 134 4.73 -3.26 -12.30
N VAL A 135 4.42 -3.54 -13.57
CA VAL A 135 4.93 -2.79 -14.72
C VAL A 135 3.83 -2.13 -15.56
N ASN A 136 2.58 -2.20 -15.08
CA ASN A 136 1.42 -1.48 -15.62
C ASN A 136 0.31 -1.42 -14.57
N GLU A 137 -0.69 -0.59 -14.84
CA GLU A 137 -1.81 -0.23 -13.98
C GLU A 137 -2.71 -1.45 -13.70
N TYR A 138 -2.86 -2.34 -14.70
CA TYR A 138 -3.62 -3.57 -14.55
C TYR A 138 -3.02 -4.46 -13.46
N MET A 139 -1.70 -4.66 -13.48
CA MET A 139 -1.00 -5.45 -12.48
C MET A 139 -1.16 -4.83 -11.08
N ALA A 140 -0.96 -3.52 -10.95
CA ALA A 140 -1.13 -2.82 -9.67
C ALA A 140 -2.55 -2.94 -9.11
N LYS A 141 -3.56 -2.69 -9.96
CA LYS A 141 -4.97 -2.80 -9.58
C LYS A 141 -5.30 -4.21 -9.09
N TYR A 142 -4.85 -5.25 -9.78
CA TYR A 142 -5.17 -6.63 -9.41
C TYR A 142 -4.27 -7.22 -8.32
N ALA A 143 -3.05 -6.71 -8.13
CA ALA A 143 -2.25 -6.97 -6.94
C ALA A 143 -3.04 -6.60 -5.68
N ARG A 144 -3.66 -5.42 -5.69
CA ARG A 144 -4.51 -4.95 -4.59
C ARG A 144 -5.85 -5.70 -4.51
N ARG A 145 -6.63 -5.73 -5.59
CA ARG A 145 -7.99 -6.32 -5.63
C ARG A 145 -8.04 -7.80 -5.28
N HIS A 146 -7.11 -8.60 -5.81
CA HIS A 146 -7.17 -10.06 -5.67
C HIS A 146 -6.20 -10.64 -4.64
N ASN A 147 -5.10 -9.95 -4.33
CA ASN A 147 -4.05 -10.49 -3.47
C ASN A 147 -3.90 -9.70 -2.17
N ASN A 148 -4.76 -8.69 -1.97
CA ASN A 148 -4.71 -7.77 -0.83
C ASN A 148 -3.27 -7.26 -0.61
N ALA A 149 -2.53 -7.00 -1.69
CA ALA A 149 -1.14 -6.57 -1.61
C ALA A 149 -1.05 -5.29 -0.80
N ASN A 150 -0.05 -5.22 0.07
CA ASN A 150 0.19 -4.08 0.97
C ASN A 150 1.53 -3.39 0.70
N VAL A 151 2.31 -3.91 -0.25
CA VAL A 151 3.53 -3.29 -0.78
C VAL A 151 3.51 -3.35 -2.31
N LEU A 152 3.75 -2.21 -2.96
CA LEU A 152 3.97 -2.11 -4.41
C LEU A 152 5.47 -2.02 -4.67
N CYS A 153 6.00 -2.79 -5.64
CA CYS A 153 7.37 -2.68 -6.10
C CYS A 153 7.42 -2.16 -7.55
N LEU A 154 8.38 -1.30 -7.84
CA LEU A 154 8.61 -0.69 -9.15
C LEU A 154 10.10 -0.73 -9.54
N GLY A 155 10.36 -0.79 -10.84
CA GLY A 155 11.71 -0.69 -11.39
C GLY A 155 11.91 0.61 -12.15
N GLU A 156 12.78 1.51 -11.66
CA GLU A 156 13.08 2.79 -12.34
C GLU A 156 13.66 2.59 -13.75
N ARG A 157 14.38 1.49 -14.00
CA ARG A 157 14.92 1.18 -15.34
C ARG A 157 13.91 0.47 -16.24
N ILE A 158 12.71 0.17 -15.73
CA ILE A 158 11.68 -0.61 -16.40
C ILE A 158 10.49 0.28 -16.77
N VAL A 159 10.02 1.11 -15.83
CA VAL A 159 8.89 2.01 -16.05
C VAL A 159 9.38 3.47 -16.11
N GLY A 160 8.92 4.23 -17.09
CA GLY A 160 9.10 5.67 -17.12
C GLY A 160 8.28 6.36 -16.03
N VAL A 161 8.65 7.59 -15.66
CA VAL A 161 8.03 8.32 -14.53
C VAL A 161 6.51 8.39 -14.65
N GLY A 162 5.96 8.84 -15.79
CA GLY A 162 4.51 8.95 -15.97
C GLY A 162 3.77 7.64 -15.70
N LEU A 163 4.18 6.55 -16.35
CA LEU A 163 3.61 5.22 -16.11
C LEU A 163 3.82 4.77 -14.65
N GLY A 164 4.97 5.06 -14.05
CA GLY A 164 5.23 4.76 -12.65
C GLY A 164 4.20 5.42 -11.71
N LEU A 165 3.82 6.68 -11.97
CA LEU A 165 2.79 7.38 -11.21
C LEU A 165 1.40 6.77 -11.45
N ASP A 166 1.06 6.45 -12.71
CA ASP A 166 -0.22 5.79 -13.05
C ASP A 166 -0.37 4.43 -12.34
N ILE A 167 0.72 3.66 -12.21
CA ILE A 167 0.75 2.39 -11.48
C ILE A 167 0.50 2.64 -9.98
N VAL A 168 1.14 3.65 -9.38
CA VAL A 168 0.94 4.02 -7.97
C VAL A 168 -0.52 4.45 -7.73
N GLU A 169 -1.08 5.29 -8.59
CA GLU A 169 -2.49 5.68 -8.53
C GLU A 169 -3.41 4.45 -8.58
N ALA A 170 -3.21 3.58 -9.56
CA ALA A 170 -4.03 2.38 -9.75
C ALA A 170 -3.97 1.43 -8.55
N PHE A 171 -2.81 1.33 -7.89
CA PHE A 171 -2.63 0.54 -6.68
C PHE A 171 -3.36 1.14 -5.48
N LEU A 172 -3.20 2.46 -5.24
CA LEU A 172 -3.77 3.13 -4.07
C LEU A 172 -5.28 3.32 -4.14
N ASN A 173 -5.84 3.49 -5.34
CA ASN A 173 -7.28 3.60 -5.56
C ASN A 173 -8.01 2.24 -5.62
N ALA A 174 -7.27 1.12 -5.62
CA ALA A 174 -7.89 -0.19 -5.66
C ALA A 174 -8.29 -0.70 -4.26
N GLU A 175 -9.50 -1.25 -4.17
CA GLU A 175 -10.00 -1.89 -2.95
C GLU A 175 -9.90 -3.40 -3.06
N PHE A 176 -9.59 -4.06 -1.95
CA PHE A 176 -9.54 -5.52 -1.90
C PHE A 176 -10.94 -6.11 -2.02
N GLU A 177 -11.13 -7.11 -2.88
CA GLU A 177 -12.47 -7.66 -3.18
C GLU A 177 -12.97 -8.70 -2.17
N GLY A 178 -12.10 -9.23 -1.30
CA GLY A 178 -12.49 -10.27 -0.33
C GLY A 178 -13.07 -11.53 -1.00
N GLY A 179 -14.04 -12.17 -0.34
CA GLY A 179 -14.76 -13.33 -0.85
C GLY A 179 -13.82 -14.48 -1.25
N ARG A 180 -13.90 -14.94 -2.51
CA ARG A 180 -13.03 -16.02 -3.02
C ARG A 180 -11.53 -15.68 -2.98
N HIS A 181 -11.20 -14.40 -2.95
CA HIS A 181 -9.82 -13.91 -2.93
C HIS A 181 -9.22 -14.00 -1.53
N GLU A 182 -10.02 -13.78 -0.49
CA GLU A 182 -9.61 -13.96 0.92
C GLU A 182 -9.09 -15.38 1.16
N ILE A 183 -9.80 -16.40 0.67
CA ILE A 183 -9.38 -17.81 0.79
C ILE A 183 -7.96 -18.05 0.25
N ARG A 184 -7.56 -17.33 -0.80
CA ARG A 184 -6.20 -17.44 -1.38
C ARG A 184 -5.19 -16.63 -0.58
N VAL A 185 -5.58 -15.45 -0.11
CA VAL A 185 -4.76 -14.62 0.78
C VAL A 185 -4.46 -15.38 2.07
N ASP A 186 -5.44 -16.06 2.67
CA ASP A 186 -5.24 -16.89 3.86
C ASP A 186 -4.26 -18.02 3.59
N LYS A 187 -4.37 -18.70 2.44
CA LYS A 187 -3.39 -19.72 2.04
C LYS A 187 -1.98 -19.17 1.87
N ILE A 188 -1.83 -17.95 1.35
CA ILE A 188 -0.53 -17.27 1.24
C ILE A 188 0.01 -16.96 2.63
N ASN A 189 -0.82 -16.45 3.54
CA ASN A 189 -0.41 -16.13 4.91
C ASN A 189 0.06 -17.38 5.70
N LEU A 190 -0.39 -18.58 5.32
CA LEU A 190 0.08 -19.84 5.89
C LEU A 190 1.45 -20.31 5.36
N LEU A 191 2.03 -19.63 4.38
CA LEU A 191 3.38 -19.92 3.86
C LEU A 191 4.50 -19.20 4.63
N ASP A 192 4.13 -18.26 5.51
CA ASP A 192 5.04 -17.47 6.34
C ASP A 192 5.80 -18.29 7.40
#